data_AF-A0A212I4W5-F1
#
_entry.id   AF-A0A212I4W5-F1
#
_cell.length_a   1.000
_cell.length_b   1.000
_cell.length_c   1.000
_cell.angle_alpha   90.00
_cell.angle_beta   90.00
_cell.angle_gamma   90.00
#
_symmetry.space_group_name_H-M   'P 1'
#
loop_
_entity.id
_entity.type
_entity.pdbx_description
1 polymer ?
#
loop_
_entity_poly.entity_id
_entity_poly.type
_entity_poly.pdbx_seq_one_letter_code
_entity_poly.pdbx_strand_id
1 'polypeptide(L)'
;MKTTRLLPWMLFLSGILTYSIGLWRACPLLSGKGYFFGVLMTGMFVTYVYQRAENLDQSDDRFASVCQMVTLITIGLLLVGVWNAPLSPLEKGLYPVAFIICLLGQVLLLRLQNMGD
;
A
#
# COMPACT_ATOMS: atom_id res chain seq x y z
N MET A 1 21.65 -16.93 -5.43
CA MET A 1 20.19 -16.80 -5.69
C MET A 1 19.34 -16.37 -4.48
N LYS A 2 19.87 -16.30 -3.24
CA LYS A 2 19.10 -15.84 -2.05
C LYS A 2 18.92 -14.31 -1.95
N THR A 3 19.87 -13.53 -2.48
CA THR A 3 19.89 -12.06 -2.31
C THR A 3 18.75 -11.33 -3.05
N THR A 4 18.25 -11.90 -4.15
CA THR A 4 17.23 -11.25 -5.00
C THR A 4 15.87 -11.08 -4.30
N ARG A 5 15.53 -11.95 -3.33
CA ARG A 5 14.28 -11.86 -2.55
C ARG A 5 14.36 -10.89 -1.36
N LEU A 6 15.57 -10.50 -0.93
CA LEU A 6 15.74 -9.57 0.20
C LEU A 6 15.41 -8.13 -0.17
N LEU A 7 15.73 -7.71 -1.40
CA LEU A 7 15.48 -6.36 -1.89
C LEU A 7 13.98 -5.96 -1.87
N PRO A 8 13.04 -6.75 -2.45
CA PRO A 8 11.61 -6.40 -2.41
C PRO A 8 11.04 -6.48 -0.99
N TRP A 9 11.56 -7.39 -0.15
CA TRP A 9 11.15 -7.52 1.25
C TRP A 9 11.57 -6.29 2.06
N MET A 10 12.78 -5.79 1.83
CA MET A 10 13.25 -4.53 2.41
C MET A 10 12.47 -3.32 1.91
N LEU A 11 12.12 -3.24 0.62
CA LEU A 11 11.28 -2.15 0.07
C LEU A 11 9.87 -2.15 0.67
N PHE A 12 9.29 -3.34 0.86
CA PHE A 12 7.98 -3.48 1.48
C PHE A 12 8.00 -3.07 2.96
N LEU A 13 8.97 -3.57 3.74
CA LEU A 13 9.12 -3.17 5.14
C LEU A 13 9.45 -1.69 5.27
N SER A 14 10.31 -1.14 4.42
CA SER A 14 10.66 0.28 4.48
C SER A 14 9.45 1.16 4.18
N GLY A 15 8.60 0.80 3.21
CA GLY A 15 7.35 1.50 2.94
C GLY A 15 6.40 1.51 4.16
N ILE A 16 6.22 0.37 4.82
CA ILE A 16 5.37 0.26 6.03
C ILE A 16 5.97 1.07 7.19
N LEU A 17 7.28 0.97 7.43
CA LEU A 17 7.96 1.70 8.49
C LEU A 17 7.90 3.21 8.23
N THR A 18 8.21 3.67 7.03
CA THR A 18 8.16 5.10 6.68
C THR A 18 6.74 5.65 6.83
N TYR A 19 5.72 4.91 6.38
CA TYR A 19 4.33 5.32 6.56
C TYR A 19 3.92 5.35 8.05
N SER A 20 4.30 4.34 8.83
CA SER A 20 3.98 4.24 10.26
C SER A 20 4.70 5.29 11.11
N ILE A 21 5.97 5.58 10.80
CA ILE A 21 6.76 6.63 11.48
C ILE A 21 6.22 8.02 11.12
N GLY A 22 5.83 8.24 9.85
CA GLY A 22 5.13 9.45 9.41
C GLY A 22 3.82 9.65 10.20
N LEU A 23 3.05 8.58 10.39
CA LEU A 23 1.84 8.54 11.24
C LEU A 23 2.08 8.91 12.68
N TRP A 24 3.20 8.43 13.21
CA TRP A 24 3.51 8.68 14.60
C TRP A 24 3.82 10.15 14.85
N ARG A 25 4.50 10.81 13.90
CA ARG A 25 4.89 12.23 13.96
C ARG A 25 3.75 13.21 13.64
N ALA A 26 2.92 12.91 12.64
CA ALA A 26 2.04 13.91 12.04
C ALA A 26 0.71 14.16 12.80
N CYS A 27 0.13 13.14 13.46
CA CYS A 27 -1.18 13.29 14.10
C CYS A 27 -1.10 13.15 15.62
N PRO A 28 -1.59 14.12 16.42
CA PRO A 28 -1.81 13.91 17.85
C PRO A 28 -3.06 13.06 18.14
N LEU A 29 -4.04 13.04 17.23
CA LEU A 29 -5.32 12.34 17.41
C LEU A 29 -5.23 10.85 17.01
N LEU A 30 -5.60 9.96 17.92
CA LEU A 30 -5.54 8.51 17.71
C LEU A 30 -6.49 8.03 16.59
N SER A 31 -7.67 8.65 16.44
CA SER A 31 -8.62 8.32 15.36
C SER A 31 -8.06 8.60 13.96
N GLY A 32 -7.27 9.68 13.81
CA GLY A 32 -6.62 10.00 12.53
C GLY A 32 -5.56 8.97 12.15
N LYS A 33 -4.81 8.46 13.14
CA LYS A 33 -3.85 7.37 12.93
C LYS A 33 -4.56 6.09 12.45
N GLY A 34 -5.68 5.73 13.09
CA GLY A 34 -6.47 4.56 12.68
C GLY A 34 -6.96 4.66 11.23
N TYR A 35 -7.39 5.84 10.79
CA TYR A 35 -7.84 6.08 9.41
C TYR A 35 -6.75 5.77 8.38
N PHE A 36 -5.59 6.41 8.50
CA PHE A 36 -4.49 6.22 7.56
C PHE A 36 -3.94 4.79 7.59
N PHE A 37 -3.85 4.19 8.78
CA PHE A 37 -3.45 2.78 8.92
C PHE A 37 -4.45 1.85 8.24
N GLY A 38 -5.75 2.11 8.37
CA GLY A 38 -6.80 1.38 7.66
C GLY A 38 -6.67 1.50 6.14
N VAL A 39 -6.45 2.70 5.62
CA VAL A 39 -6.22 2.94 4.18
C VAL A 39 -5.00 2.16 3.68
N LEU A 40 -3.89 2.18 4.42
CA LEU A 40 -2.69 1.39 4.08
C LEU A 40 -2.99 -0.10 4.04
N MET A 41 -3.63 -0.64 5.08
CA MET A 41 -4.00 -2.05 5.18
C MET A 41 -4.94 -2.48 4.04
N THR A 42 -5.97 -1.70 3.74
CA THR A 42 -6.91 -2.00 2.64
C THR A 42 -6.21 -1.98 1.27
N GLY A 43 -5.34 -0.99 1.03
CA GLY A 43 -4.58 -0.91 -0.23
C GLY A 43 -3.65 -2.10 -0.42
N MET A 44 -2.94 -2.50 0.63
CA MET A 44 -2.08 -3.69 0.64
C MET A 44 -2.89 -4.96 0.42
N PHE A 45 -4.03 -5.11 1.09
CA PHE A 45 -4.88 -6.29 0.96
C PHE A 45 -5.42 -6.44 -0.47
N VAL A 46 -5.98 -5.37 -1.05
CA VAL A 46 -6.50 -5.39 -2.42
C VAL A 46 -5.40 -5.68 -3.44
N THR A 47 -4.23 -5.07 -3.29
CA THR A 47 -3.09 -5.28 -4.20
C THR A 47 -2.59 -6.71 -4.13
N TYR A 48 -2.47 -7.27 -2.92
CA TYR A 48 -2.09 -8.66 -2.71
C TYR A 48 -3.09 -9.64 -3.34
N VAL A 49 -4.39 -9.42 -3.10
CA VAL A 49 -5.47 -10.28 -3.60
C VAL A 49 -5.54 -10.23 -5.13
N TYR A 50 -5.46 -9.03 -5.72
CA TYR A 50 -5.43 -8.83 -7.17
C TYR A 50 -4.24 -9.56 -7.81
N GLN A 51 -3.04 -9.33 -7.29
CA GLN A 51 -1.83 -10.02 -7.73
C GLN A 51 -1.94 -11.53 -7.61
N ARG A 52 -2.48 -12.03 -6.50
CA ARG A 52 -2.63 -13.46 -6.28
C ARG A 52 -3.60 -14.08 -7.29
N ALA A 53 -4.71 -13.43 -7.59
CA ALA A 53 -5.68 -13.88 -8.58
C ALA A 53 -5.10 -13.87 -10.00
N GLU A 54 -4.35 -12.82 -10.37
CA GLU A 54 -3.64 -12.74 -11.65
C GLU A 54 -2.59 -13.87 -11.79
N ASN A 55 -1.84 -14.17 -10.73
CA ASN A 55 -0.84 -15.25 -10.74
C ASN A 55 -1.45 -16.66 -10.81
N LEU A 56 -2.71 -16.85 -10.39
CA LEU A 56 -3.39 -18.14 -10.44
C LEU A 56 -4.20 -18.34 -11.73
N ASP A 57 -4.17 -17.38 -12.66
CA ASP A 57 -5.04 -17.35 -13.86
C ASP A 57 -6.54 -17.46 -13.51
N GLN A 58 -6.90 -17.12 -12.26
CA GLN A 58 -8.28 -17.11 -11.75
C GLN A 58 -8.89 -15.71 -11.78
N SER A 59 -8.29 -14.78 -12.53
CA SER A 59 -8.78 -13.41 -12.67
C SER A 59 -9.98 -13.38 -13.61
N ASP A 60 -11.18 -13.52 -13.06
CA ASP A 60 -12.43 -13.20 -13.75
C ASP A 60 -12.53 -11.67 -13.92
N ASP A 61 -13.04 -11.18 -15.06
CA ASP A 61 -13.19 -9.74 -15.35
C ASP A 61 -13.97 -9.00 -14.24
N ARG A 62 -14.94 -9.69 -13.63
CA ARG A 62 -15.71 -9.16 -12.50
C ARG A 62 -14.84 -8.94 -11.26
N PHE A 63 -13.94 -9.87 -10.97
CA PHE A 63 -13.06 -9.79 -9.80
C PHE A 63 -12.06 -8.65 -9.94
N ALA A 64 -11.43 -8.53 -11.12
CA ALA A 64 -10.53 -7.43 -11.43
C ALA A 64 -11.22 -6.06 -11.28
N SER A 65 -12.45 -5.94 -11.78
CA SER A 65 -13.26 -4.72 -11.65
C SER A 65 -13.56 -4.35 -10.20
N VAL A 66 -13.92 -5.33 -9.36
CA VAL A 66 -14.13 -5.09 -7.92
C VAL A 66 -12.84 -4.64 -7.22
N CYS A 67 -11.72 -5.31 -7.48
CA CYS A 67 -10.41 -4.91 -6.94
C CYS A 67 -10.02 -3.49 -7.37
N GLN A 68 -10.29 -3.13 -8.63
CA GLN A 68 -10.03 -1.79 -9.15
C GLN A 68 -10.90 -0.74 -8.45
N MET A 69 -12.19 -1.02 -8.23
CA MET A 69 -13.08 -0.12 -7.48
C MET A 69 -12.61 0.10 -6.05
N VAL A 70 -12.22 -0.97 -5.33
CA VAL A 70 -11.71 -0.82 -3.95
C VAL A 70 -10.38 -0.06 -3.93
N THR A 71 -9.52 -0.28 -4.93
CA THR A 71 -8.28 0.51 -5.09
C THR A 71 -8.58 2.00 -5.28
N LEU A 72 -9.53 2.34 -6.15
CA LEU A 72 -9.94 3.73 -6.39
C LEU A 72 -10.52 4.38 -5.13
N ILE A 73 -11.37 3.66 -4.39
CA ILE A 73 -11.91 4.13 -3.11
C ILE A 73 -10.78 4.36 -2.10
N THR A 74 -9.82 3.44 -2.02
CA THR A 74 -8.67 3.55 -1.11
C THR A 74 -7.80 4.77 -1.43
N ILE A 75 -7.53 5.02 -2.72
CA ILE A 75 -6.80 6.21 -3.17
C ILE A 75 -7.60 7.48 -2.86
N GLY A 76 -8.91 7.48 -3.11
CA GLY A 76 -9.80 8.59 -2.78
C GLY A 76 -9.79 8.92 -1.29
N LEU A 77 -9.89 7.91 -0.43
CA LEU A 77 -9.78 8.06 1.03
C LEU A 77 -8.41 8.61 1.42
N LEU A 78 -7.32 8.12 0.82
CA LEU A 78 -5.98 8.66 1.09
C LEU A 78 -5.90 10.15 0.76
N LEU A 79 -6.38 10.57 -0.41
CA LEU A 79 -6.37 11.97 -0.85
C LEU A 79 -7.23 12.86 0.07
N VAL A 80 -8.45 12.43 0.40
CA VAL A 80 -9.34 13.15 1.32
C VAL A 80 -8.72 13.25 2.71
N GLY A 81 -8.12 12.17 3.21
CA GLY A 81 -7.41 12.15 4.49
C GLY A 81 -6.24 13.13 4.53
N VAL A 82 -5.38 13.11 3.50
CA VAL A 82 -4.23 14.03 3.39
C VAL A 82 -4.67 15.50 3.27
N TRP A 83 -5.77 15.76 2.55
CA TRP A 83 -6.31 17.10 2.39
C TRP A 83 -6.89 17.65 3.70
N ASN A 84 -7.68 16.82 4.40
CA ASN A 84 -8.43 17.24 5.58
C ASN A 84 -7.60 17.25 6.87
N ALA A 85 -6.59 16.40 6.98
CA ALA A 85 -5.80 16.32 8.19
C ALA A 85 -4.81 17.50 8.30
N PRO A 86 -4.55 18.00 9.53
CA PRO A 86 -3.64 19.12 9.79
C PRO A 86 -2.16 18.65 9.74
N LEU A 87 -1.76 18.04 8.63
CA LEU A 87 -0.38 17.64 8.38
C LEU A 87 0.46 18.80 7.85
N SER A 88 1.75 18.78 8.13
CA SER A 88 2.72 19.68 7.51
C SER A 88 2.75 19.45 5.99
N PRO A 89 3.03 20.48 5.16
CA PRO A 89 3.05 20.34 3.70
C PRO A 89 4.03 19.27 3.20
N LEU A 90 5.15 19.05 3.90
CA LEU A 90 6.11 17.99 3.58
C LEU A 90 5.54 16.59 3.87
N GLU A 91 4.80 16.44 4.96
CA GLU A 91 4.16 15.16 5.33
C GLU A 91 3.01 14.85 4.38
N LYS A 92 2.23 15.85 3.95
CA LYS A 92 1.16 15.68 2.95
C LYS A 92 1.65 15.04 1.65
N GLY A 93 2.86 15.35 1.21
CA GLY A 93 3.48 14.72 0.04
C GLY A 93 4.09 13.34 0.35
N LEU A 94 4.73 13.19 1.51
CA LEU A 94 5.43 11.96 1.88
C LEU A 94 4.47 10.76 2.01
N TYR A 95 3.26 11.00 2.51
CA TYR A 95 2.24 9.97 2.73
C TYR A 95 1.80 9.17 1.50
N PRO A 96 1.27 9.83 0.45
CA PRO A 96 0.90 9.14 -0.78
C PRO A 96 2.12 8.51 -1.48
N VAL A 97 3.29 9.13 -1.40
CA VAL A 97 4.53 8.57 -1.95
C VAL A 97 4.90 7.28 -1.22
N ALA A 98 4.90 7.26 0.11
CA ALA A 98 5.18 6.07 0.91
C ALA A 98 4.16 4.95 0.66
N PHE A 99 2.88 5.30 0.50
CA PHE A 99 1.82 4.36 0.13
C PHE A 99 2.10 3.71 -1.22
N ILE A 100 2.42 4.49 -2.25
CA ILE A 100 2.73 3.97 -3.59
C ILE A 100 3.98 3.08 -3.56
N ILE A 101 5.04 3.50 -2.87
CA ILE A 101 6.27 2.71 -2.72
C ILE A 101 5.98 1.37 -2.04
N CYS A 102 5.12 1.37 -1.01
CA CYS A 102 4.71 0.14 -0.31
C CYS A 102 3.97 -0.82 -1.25
N LEU A 103 3.01 -0.32 -2.03
CA LEU A 103 2.28 -1.13 -3.01
C LEU A 103 3.21 -1.67 -4.11
N LEU A 104 4.08 -0.84 -4.67
CA LEU A 104 5.07 -1.25 -5.67
C LEU A 104 6.03 -2.32 -5.12
N GLY A 105 6.50 -2.15 -3.88
CA GLY A 105 7.32 -3.15 -3.19
C GLY A 105 6.60 -4.49 -3.06
N GLN A 106 5.32 -4.47 -2.70
CA GLN A 106 4.51 -5.68 -2.58
C GLN A 106 4.26 -6.37 -3.92
N VAL A 107 3.96 -5.60 -4.96
CA VAL A 107 3.79 -6.05 -6.35
C VAL A 107 5.06 -6.75 -6.84
N LEU A 108 6.22 -6.10 -6.65
CA LEU A 108 7.51 -6.64 -7.05
C LEU A 108 7.86 -7.92 -6.28
N LEU A 109 7.55 -7.96 -4.98
CA LEU A 109 7.77 -9.12 -4.11
C LEU A 109 6.99 -10.35 -4.60
N LEU A 110 5.71 -10.19 -4.89
CA LEU A 110 4.84 -11.26 -5.40
C LEU A 110 5.32 -11.77 -6.76
N ARG A 111 5.66 -10.87 -7.69
CA ARG A 111 6.19 -11.24 -9.01
C ARG A 111 7.49 -12.04 -8.92
N LEU A 112 8.40 -11.65 -8.03
CA LEU A 112 9.67 -12.36 -7.82
C LEU A 112 9.51 -13.71 -7.12
N GLN A 113 8.43 -13.89 -6.35
CA GLN A 113 8.12 -15.18 -5.76
C GLN A 113 7.72 -16.20 -6.84
N ASN A 114 6.94 -15.75 -7.83
CA ASN A 114 6.44 -16.59 -8.93
C ASN A 114 7.50 -16.97 -9.98
N MET A 115 8.62 -16.24 -10.07
CA MET A 115 9.75 -16.57 -10.97
C MET A 115 10.77 -17.56 -10.37
N GLY A 116 10.56 -17.98 -9.12
CA GLY A 116 11.47 -18.91 -8.43
C GLY A 116 10.93 -20.33 -8.27
N ASP A 117 9.74 -20.60 -8.81
CA ASP A 117 9.11 -21.92 -8.93
C ASP A 117 9.20 -22.37 -10.40
#